data_AF-A0A1Q3PBJ1-F1
#
_entry.id   AF-A0A1Q3PBJ1-F1
#
_cell.length_a   1.000
_cell.length_b   1.000
_cell.length_c   1.000
_cell.angle_alpha   90.00
_cell.angle_beta   90.00
_cell.angle_gamma   90.00
#
_symmetry.space_group_name_H-M   'P 1'
#
loop_
_entity.id
_entity.type
_entity.pdbx_description
1 polymer ?
#
loop_
_entity_poly.entity_id
_entity_poly.type
_entity_poly.pdbx_seq_one_letter_code
_entity_poly.pdbx_strand_id
1 'polypeptide(L)'
;MAKVKYYLKSPNASGVSLISLYLRYGSTQQVVVSTNCYVDPKDWDAKTQRLKRNAQNALEVNNNLKKWEHEADEIYNRRLYQKLPLDPKYIKPDLEKLVRPAASTSKIRATDLISFVDSYITSVKGFKNVNTIVSTQESAPICFIQTHCVDRFSDG
;
A
#
# COMPACT_ATOMS: atom_id res chain seq x y z
N MET A 1 -25.56 18.65 -4.44
CA MET A 1 -24.11 18.41 -4.64
C MET A 1 -23.50 18.02 -3.30
N ALA A 2 -22.68 16.99 -3.27
CA ALA A 2 -21.96 16.65 -2.04
C ALA A 2 -20.81 17.64 -1.81
N LYS A 3 -20.38 17.79 -0.56
CA LYS A 3 -19.24 18.62 -0.18
C LYS A 3 -18.29 17.77 0.63
N VAL A 4 -17.09 17.57 0.11
CA VAL A 4 -16.00 16.89 0.82
C VAL A 4 -15.21 17.93 1.61
N LYS A 5 -14.91 17.64 2.87
CA LYS A 5 -14.07 18.46 3.73
C LYS A 5 -13.09 17.61 4.52
N TYR A 6 -11.95 18.18 4.84
CA TYR A 6 -10.93 17.52 5.66
C TYR A 6 -10.72 18.25 6.97
N TYR A 7 -10.64 17.48 8.07
CA TYR A 7 -10.37 18.00 9.40
C TYR A 7 -9.41 17.10 10.15
N LEU A 8 -8.57 17.71 10.98
CA LEU A 8 -7.73 16.98 11.93
C LEU A 8 -8.59 16.46 13.08
N LYS A 9 -8.39 15.20 13.47
CA LYS A 9 -9.04 14.62 14.65
C LYS A 9 -8.62 15.35 15.94
N SER A 10 -7.36 15.75 16.02
CA SER A 10 -6.78 16.47 17.16
C SER A 10 -5.97 17.68 16.67
N PRO A 11 -6.60 18.83 16.39
CA PRO A 11 -5.94 19.98 15.78
C PRO A 11 -4.92 20.67 16.70
N ASN A 12 -4.95 20.40 18.01
CA ASN A 12 -4.04 20.98 19.00
C ASN A 12 -3.08 19.92 19.59
N ALA A 13 -2.89 18.78 18.91
CA ALA A 13 -1.97 17.76 19.38
C ALA A 13 -0.53 18.27 19.35
N SER A 14 0.28 17.86 20.35
CA SER A 14 1.71 18.15 20.41
C SER A 14 2.54 17.30 19.44
N GLY A 15 1.94 16.24 18.87
CA GLY A 15 2.53 15.39 17.84
C GLY A 15 1.61 15.24 16.64
N VAL A 16 1.67 14.10 15.95
CA VAL A 16 0.86 13.88 14.75
C VAL A 16 -0.63 13.72 15.05
N SER A 17 -1.47 14.24 14.16
CA SER A 17 -2.92 14.09 14.17
C SER A 17 -3.41 13.42 12.89
N LEU A 18 -4.42 12.57 13.04
CA LEU A 18 -5.07 11.89 11.92
C LEU A 18 -5.97 12.85 11.14
N ILE A 19 -5.88 12.81 9.81
CA ILE A 19 -6.82 13.51 8.94
C ILE A 19 -8.11 12.68 8.86
N SER A 20 -9.27 13.34 8.93
CA SER A 20 -10.58 12.74 8.73
C SER A 20 -11.28 13.39 7.54
N LEU A 21 -11.88 12.57 6.68
CA LEU A 21 -12.67 12.98 5.52
C LEU A 21 -14.15 13.04 5.93
N TYR A 22 -14.77 14.17 5.63
CA TYR A 22 -16.19 14.45 5.87
C TYR A 22 -16.88 14.62 4.53
N LEU A 23 -17.80 13.73 4.21
CA LEU A 23 -18.69 13.86 3.06
C LEU A 23 -20.04 14.35 3.57
N ARG A 24 -20.39 15.60 3.26
CA ARG A 24 -21.68 16.21 3.60
C ARG A 24 -22.56 16.27 2.38
N TYR A 25 -23.81 15.85 2.50
CA TYR A 25 -24.74 15.82 1.39
C TYR A 25 -26.17 16.00 1.89
N GLY A 26 -27.04 16.50 1.00
CA GLY A 26 -28.35 17.00 1.39
C GLY A 26 -28.25 18.11 2.45
N SER A 27 -29.31 18.25 3.26
CA SER A 27 -29.41 19.31 4.26
C SER A 27 -28.78 18.93 5.61
N THR A 28 -28.74 17.65 5.94
CA THR A 28 -28.35 17.18 7.29
C THR A 28 -27.46 15.94 7.31
N GLN A 29 -27.26 15.26 6.18
CA GLN A 29 -26.55 13.98 6.16
C GLN A 29 -25.04 14.19 6.05
N GLN A 30 -24.30 13.43 6.84
CA GLN A 30 -22.85 13.40 6.81
C GLN A 30 -22.31 12.00 7.04
N VAL A 31 -21.24 11.68 6.31
CA VAL A 31 -20.45 10.47 6.50
C VAL A 31 -19.03 10.90 6.83
N VAL A 32 -18.50 10.33 7.91
CA VAL A 32 -17.15 10.62 8.39
C VAL A 32 -16.34 9.34 8.32
N VAL A 33 -15.17 9.42 7.68
CA VAL A 33 -14.20 8.33 7.63
C VAL A 33 -12.83 8.85 8.05
N SER A 34 -12.16 8.07 8.90
CA SER A 34 -10.80 8.36 9.30
C SER A 34 -9.85 7.96 8.18
N THR A 35 -8.99 8.87 7.77
CA THR A 35 -7.92 8.51 6.84
C THR A 35 -6.86 7.64 7.52
N ASN A 36 -5.85 7.23 6.78
CA ASN A 36 -4.61 6.66 7.34
C ASN A 36 -3.44 7.65 7.28
N CYS A 37 -3.72 8.92 6.99
CA CYS A 37 -2.71 9.97 6.93
C CYS A 37 -2.62 10.71 8.27
N TYR A 38 -1.42 10.73 8.83
CA TYR A 38 -1.08 11.44 10.06
C TYR A 38 -0.17 12.62 9.70
N VAL A 39 -0.48 13.80 10.24
CA VAL A 39 0.26 15.04 9.95
C VAL A 39 0.45 15.85 11.22
N ASP A 40 1.53 16.62 11.29
CA ASP A 40 1.69 17.59 12.38
C ASP A 40 0.64 18.70 12.20
N PRO A 41 -0.17 19.03 13.24
CA PRO A 41 -1.13 20.11 13.15
C PRO A 41 -0.53 21.47 12.79
N LYS A 42 0.75 21.72 13.09
CA LYS A 42 1.47 22.95 12.70
C LYS A 42 1.62 23.08 11.19
N ASP A 43 1.68 21.96 10.49
CA ASP A 43 1.85 21.87 9.04
C ASP A 43 0.52 21.87 8.29
N TRP A 44 -0.60 21.77 9.01
CA TRP A 44 -1.94 21.82 8.44
C TRP A 44 -2.40 23.26 8.25
N ASP A 45 -2.95 23.55 7.08
CA ASP A 45 -3.69 24.79 6.82
C ASP A 45 -5.19 24.53 6.95
N ALA A 46 -5.80 25.06 8.01
CA ALA A 46 -7.22 24.89 8.30
C ALA A 46 -8.13 25.59 7.27
N LYS A 47 -7.64 26.63 6.57
CA LYS A 47 -8.44 27.36 5.58
C LYS A 47 -8.54 26.58 4.28
N THR A 48 -7.40 26.11 3.77
CA THR A 48 -7.35 25.34 2.52
C THR A 48 -7.62 23.85 2.73
N GLN A 49 -7.58 23.38 3.98
CA GLN A 49 -7.72 21.97 4.34
C GLN A 49 -6.68 21.09 3.64
N ARG A 50 -5.43 21.57 3.64
CA ARG A 50 -4.27 20.96 2.98
C ARG A 50 -3.01 21.11 3.84
N LEU A 51 -1.98 20.33 3.54
CA LEU A 51 -0.66 20.56 4.09
C LEU A 51 -0.04 21.81 3.47
N LYS A 52 0.65 22.59 4.29
CA LYS A 52 1.50 23.70 3.87
C LYS A 52 2.60 23.18 2.92
N ARG A 53 3.00 24.00 1.95
CA ARG A 53 3.98 23.61 0.91
C ARG A 53 5.32 23.12 1.46
N ASN A 54 5.73 23.64 2.63
CA ASN A 54 7.03 23.34 3.23
C ASN A 54 7.00 22.11 4.14
N ALA A 55 5.82 21.50 4.34
CA ALA A 55 5.67 20.33 5.18
C ALA A 55 6.22 19.08 4.49
N GLN A 56 6.71 18.13 5.28
CA GLN A 56 7.19 16.85 4.76
C GLN A 56 6.06 16.13 4.02
N ASN A 57 6.37 15.60 2.83
CA ASN A 57 5.42 14.85 1.97
C ASN A 57 4.16 15.65 1.56
N ALA A 58 4.18 16.99 1.63
CA ALA A 58 3.03 17.83 1.32
C ALA A 58 2.44 17.56 -0.06
N LEU A 59 3.28 17.35 -1.08
CA LEU A 59 2.84 17.05 -2.44
C LEU A 59 2.02 15.75 -2.51
N GLU A 60 2.56 14.67 -1.95
CA GLU A 60 1.92 13.35 -1.97
C GLU A 60 0.60 13.36 -1.20
N VAL A 61 0.60 13.89 0.02
CA VAL A 61 -0.61 13.94 0.84
C VAL A 61 -1.66 14.81 0.16
N ASN A 62 -1.30 16.01 -0.33
CA ASN A 62 -2.28 16.88 -0.99
C ASN A 62 -2.84 16.28 -2.30
N ASN A 63 -2.03 15.53 -3.05
CA ASN A 63 -2.51 14.79 -4.22
C ASN A 63 -3.49 13.67 -3.83
N ASN A 64 -3.20 12.93 -2.76
CA ASN A 64 -4.11 11.92 -2.23
C ASN A 64 -5.43 12.53 -1.74
N LEU A 65 -5.39 13.65 -1.01
CA LEU A 65 -6.58 14.38 -0.59
C LEU A 65 -7.41 14.86 -1.79
N LYS A 66 -6.77 15.34 -2.87
CA LYS A 66 -7.48 15.74 -4.09
C LYS A 66 -8.12 14.54 -4.80
N LYS A 67 -7.41 13.42 -4.87
CA LYS A 67 -7.93 12.17 -5.44
C LYS A 67 -9.15 11.68 -4.66
N TRP A 68 -9.06 11.60 -3.33
CA TRP A 68 -10.17 11.15 -2.50
C TRP A 68 -11.38 12.08 -2.54
N GLU A 69 -11.15 13.39 -2.71
CA GLU A 69 -12.22 14.36 -2.90
C GLU A 69 -13.00 14.09 -4.18
N HIS A 70 -12.31 13.88 -5.30
CA HIS A 70 -12.94 13.55 -6.57
C HIS A 70 -13.70 12.21 -6.49
N GLU A 71 -13.06 11.17 -5.97
CA GLU A 71 -13.64 9.83 -5.88
C GLU A 71 -14.83 9.76 -4.92
N ALA A 72 -14.81 10.52 -3.82
CA ALA A 72 -15.95 10.60 -2.90
C ALA A 72 -17.15 11.29 -3.54
N ASP A 73 -16.92 12.32 -4.36
CA ASP A 73 -17.98 12.96 -5.14
C ASP A 73 -18.56 12.00 -6.20
N GLU A 74 -17.70 11.25 -6.90
CA GLU A 74 -18.11 10.21 -7.84
C GLU A 74 -18.94 9.10 -7.18
N ILE A 75 -18.56 8.63 -5.99
CA ILE A 75 -19.36 7.64 -5.22
C ILE A 75 -20.76 8.18 -4.94
N TYR A 76 -20.87 9.44 -4.55
CA TYR A 76 -22.16 10.09 -4.29
C TYR A 76 -22.98 10.23 -5.57
N ASN A 77 -22.38 10.78 -6.64
CA ASN A 77 -23.06 11.01 -7.92
C ASN A 77 -23.52 9.71 -8.56
N ARG A 78 -22.71 8.65 -8.52
CA ARG A 78 -23.07 7.32 -9.01
C ARG A 78 -24.29 6.76 -8.29
N ARG A 79 -24.32 6.85 -6.96
CA ARG A 79 -25.47 6.38 -6.17
C ARG A 79 -26.73 7.18 -6.46
N LEU A 80 -26.60 8.49 -6.62
CA LEU A 80 -27.70 9.38 -6.98
C LEU A 80 -28.28 9.00 -8.36
N TYR A 81 -27.43 8.79 -9.36
CA TYR A 81 -27.85 8.39 -10.71
C TYR A 81 -28.51 7.01 -10.73
N GLN A 82 -27.96 6.05 -9.99
CA GLN A 82 -28.48 4.68 -9.89
C GLN A 82 -29.70 4.55 -8.97
N LYS A 83 -30.20 5.65 -8.39
CA LYS A 83 -31.31 5.67 -7.41
C LYS A 83 -31.09 4.71 -6.22
N LEU A 84 -29.82 4.55 -5.82
CA LEU A 84 -29.45 3.74 -4.67
C LEU A 84 -29.67 4.51 -3.36
N PRO A 85 -29.85 3.82 -2.22
CA PRO A 85 -29.93 4.47 -0.92
C PRO A 85 -28.67 5.31 -0.62
N LEU A 86 -28.91 6.56 -0.19
CA LEU A 86 -27.88 7.51 0.23
C LEU A 86 -27.65 7.48 1.76
N ASP A 87 -28.17 6.47 2.45
CA ASP A 87 -27.97 6.32 3.89
C ASP A 87 -26.46 6.15 4.20
N PRO A 88 -25.93 6.85 5.23
CA PRO A 88 -24.57 6.68 5.72
C PRO A 88 -24.11 5.22 5.84
N LYS A 89 -25.01 4.30 6.20
CA LYS A 89 -24.75 2.86 6.30
C LYS A 89 -24.17 2.25 5.03
N TYR A 90 -24.60 2.72 3.85
CA TYR A 90 -24.14 2.18 2.57
C TYR A 90 -22.98 2.97 1.97
N ILE A 91 -22.91 4.28 2.22
CA ILE A 91 -21.87 5.14 1.67
C ILE A 91 -20.54 4.95 2.42
N LYS A 92 -20.60 4.77 3.74
CA LYS A 92 -19.41 4.66 4.60
C LYS A 92 -18.44 3.55 4.18
N PRO A 93 -18.88 2.30 3.90
CA PRO A 93 -17.96 1.24 3.45
C PRO A 93 -17.23 1.56 2.14
N ASP A 94 -17.91 2.22 1.19
CA ASP A 94 -17.30 2.59 -0.09
C ASP A 94 -16.24 3.69 0.10
N LEU A 95 -16.52 4.68 0.97
CA LEU A 95 -15.56 5.70 1.36
C LEU A 95 -14.37 5.12 2.15
N GLU A 96 -14.60 4.14 3.02
CA GLU A 96 -13.53 3.49 3.78
C GLU A 96 -12.59 2.71 2.85
N LYS A 97 -13.12 1.99 1.84
CA LYS A 97 -12.31 1.30 0.83
C LYS A 97 -11.46 2.26 -0.01
N LEU A 98 -11.96 3.47 -0.27
CA LEU A 98 -11.23 4.49 -1.03
C LEU A 98 -9.99 4.98 -0.29
N VAL A 99 -10.14 5.24 1.00
CA VAL A 99 -9.09 5.85 1.82
C VAL A 99 -8.16 4.81 2.45
N ARG A 100 -8.72 3.64 2.73
CA ARG A 100 -8.01 2.45 3.20
C ARG A 100 -8.29 1.35 2.19
N PRO A 101 -7.64 1.37 1.01
CA PRO A 101 -7.62 0.17 0.21
C PRO A 101 -7.09 -0.91 1.13
N ALA A 102 -7.91 -1.92 1.43
CA ALA A 102 -7.42 -3.09 2.13
C ALA A 102 -6.13 -3.44 1.41
N ALA A 103 -4.99 -3.43 2.14
CA ALA A 103 -3.76 -4.00 1.61
C ALA A 103 -4.23 -5.28 0.97
N SER A 104 -4.09 -5.39 -0.36
CA SER A 104 -4.52 -6.58 -1.06
C SER A 104 -3.59 -7.66 -0.55
N THR A 105 -3.94 -8.24 0.60
CA THR A 105 -3.72 -9.63 0.86
C THR A 105 -4.60 -10.31 -0.17
N SER A 106 -4.24 -10.22 -1.46
CA SER A 106 -4.09 -11.48 -2.16
C SER A 106 -3.21 -12.24 -1.20
N LYS A 107 -3.78 -13.27 -0.56
CA LYS A 107 -2.92 -14.26 0.03
C LYS A 107 -2.12 -14.73 -1.18
N ILE A 108 -0.96 -14.12 -1.44
CA ILE A 108 0.11 -14.78 -2.17
C ILE A 108 0.44 -15.89 -1.20
N ARG A 109 -0.36 -16.95 -1.27
CA ARG A 109 -0.09 -18.18 -0.56
C ARG A 109 1.30 -18.52 -1.08
N ALA A 110 2.23 -18.88 -0.19
CA ALA A 110 3.58 -19.29 -0.62
C ALA A 110 3.53 -20.37 -1.74
N THR A 111 2.39 -21.06 -1.88
CA THR A 111 2.03 -21.95 -2.99
C THR A 111 2.03 -21.30 -4.37
N ASP A 112 1.89 -19.99 -4.56
CA ASP A 112 1.89 -19.34 -5.89
C ASP A 112 3.29 -19.23 -6.47
N LEU A 113 4.30 -18.94 -5.65
CA LEU A 113 5.69 -18.92 -6.12
C LEU A 113 6.22 -20.33 -6.36
N ILE A 114 5.94 -21.27 -5.45
CA ILE A 114 6.35 -22.67 -5.62
C ILE A 114 5.61 -23.31 -6.80
N SER A 115 4.31 -23.07 -6.97
CA SER A 115 3.56 -23.59 -8.13
C SER A 115 4.01 -22.94 -9.43
N PHE A 116 4.37 -21.65 -9.43
CA PHE A 116 4.98 -21.01 -10.59
C PHE A 116 6.31 -21.68 -10.95
N VAL A 117 7.20 -21.89 -9.98
CA VAL A 117 8.49 -22.57 -10.19
C VAL A 117 8.30 -24.00 -10.68
N ASP A 118 7.38 -24.78 -10.08
CA ASP A 118 7.07 -26.15 -10.50
C ASP A 118 6.49 -26.19 -11.93
N SER A 119 5.59 -25.25 -12.26
CA SER A 119 5.02 -25.13 -13.61
C SER A 119 6.09 -24.78 -14.64
N TYR A 120 7.04 -23.91 -14.28
CA TYR A 120 8.14 -23.50 -15.14
C TYR A 120 9.14 -24.64 -15.34
N ILE A 121 9.53 -25.35 -14.27
CA ILE A 121 10.40 -26.54 -14.36
C ILE A 121 9.75 -27.60 -15.26
N THR A 122 8.45 -27.85 -15.08
CA THR A 122 7.68 -28.81 -15.89
C THR A 122 7.62 -28.39 -17.36
N SER A 123 7.37 -27.10 -17.63
CA SER A 123 7.39 -26.55 -18.98
C SER A 123 8.76 -26.70 -19.64
N VAL A 124 9.86 -26.43 -18.92
CA VAL A 124 11.22 -26.47 -19.47
C VAL A 124 11.71 -27.91 -19.70
N LYS A 125 11.22 -28.90 -18.94
CA LYS A 125 11.51 -30.33 -19.20
C LYS A 125 11.07 -30.79 -20.58
N GLY A 126 10.03 -30.16 -21.17
CA GLY A 126 9.59 -30.46 -22.54
C GLY A 126 10.52 -29.91 -23.64
N PHE A 127 11.38 -28.93 -23.32
CA PHE A 127 12.25 -28.25 -24.29
C PHE A 127 13.74 -28.60 -24.16
N LYS A 128 14.14 -29.33 -23.12
CA LYS A 128 15.54 -29.72 -22.90
C LYS A 128 15.74 -31.22 -23.17
N ASN A 129 16.70 -31.55 -24.03
CA ASN A 129 17.14 -32.92 -24.27
C ASN A 129 17.68 -33.52 -22.96
N VAL A 130 17.31 -34.78 -22.67
CA VAL A 130 17.61 -35.53 -21.43
C VAL A 130 19.10 -35.45 -21.04
N ASN A 131 19.99 -35.39 -22.02
CA ASN A 131 21.44 -35.35 -21.81
C ASN A 131 21.98 -34.02 -21.23
N THR A 132 21.19 -32.94 -21.19
CA THR A 132 21.62 -31.64 -20.61
C THR A 132 21.19 -31.45 -19.16
N ILE A 133 20.25 -32.26 -18.66
CA ILE A 133 19.72 -32.14 -17.29
C ILE A 133 20.64 -32.84 -16.27
N VAL A 134 21.34 -33.90 -16.70
CA VAL A 134 22.25 -34.68 -15.83
C VAL A 134 23.54 -33.91 -15.53
N SER A 135 24.08 -33.15 -16.49
CA SER A 135 25.36 -32.45 -16.34
C SER A 135 25.37 -31.29 -15.33
N THR A 136 24.19 -30.80 -14.93
CA THR A 136 24.08 -29.70 -13.95
C THR A 136 24.00 -30.16 -12.50
N GLN A 137 23.71 -31.44 -12.23
CA GLN A 137 23.76 -31.98 -10.86
C GLN A 137 25.12 -32.55 -10.47
N GLU A 138 25.99 -32.80 -11.44
CA GLU A 138 27.28 -33.47 -11.22
C GLU A 138 28.50 -32.51 -11.25
N SER A 139 28.30 -31.21 -11.50
CA SER A 139 29.39 -30.24 -11.69
C SER A 139 29.49 -29.15 -10.61
N ALA A 140 29.19 -29.49 -9.36
CA ALA A 140 29.63 -28.68 -8.21
C ALA A 140 30.85 -29.35 -7.54
N PRO A 141 32.10 -29.06 -7.95
CA PRO A 141 33.25 -29.42 -7.13
C PRO A 141 33.25 -28.53 -5.89
N ILE A 142 33.08 -29.18 -4.73
CA ILE A 142 33.28 -28.59 -3.42
C ILE A 142 34.79 -28.27 -3.28
N CYS A 143 35.19 -27.02 -3.53
CA CYS A 143 36.50 -26.52 -3.12
C CYS A 143 36.47 -26.20 -1.62
N PHE A 144 36.76 -27.20 -0.78
CA PHE A 144 37.21 -27.00 0.59
C PHE A 144 38.65 -26.48 0.53
N ILE A 145 38.86 -25.17 0.67
CA ILE A 145 40.19 -24.65 1.03
C ILE A 145 40.32 -24.82 2.53
N GLN A 146 40.98 -25.91 2.92
CA GLN A 146 41.38 -26.21 4.28
C GLN A 146 42.61 -25.35 4.61
N THR A 147 42.41 -24.31 5.42
CA THR A 147 43.50 -23.53 6.03
C THR A 147 44.24 -24.39 7.03
N HIS A 148 45.42 -24.90 6.65
CA HIS A 148 46.40 -25.43 7.60
C HIS A 148 47.41 -24.33 7.92
N CYS A 149 47.23 -23.69 9.07
CA CYS A 149 48.31 -23.01 9.77
C CYS A 149 49.22 -24.09 10.37
N VAL A 150 50.47 -24.18 9.91
CA VAL A 150 51.53 -24.91 10.61
C VAL A 150 52.77 -24.01 10.65
N ASP A 151 53.03 -23.48 11.84
CA ASP A 151 54.32 -22.91 12.24
C ASP A 151 55.39 -24.01 12.26
N ARG A 152 56.58 -23.74 11.68
CA ARG A 152 57.88 -24.09 12.29
C ARG A 152 59.10 -23.64 11.48
N PHE A 153 59.91 -22.81 12.14
CA PHE A 153 61.37 -22.91 12.32
C PHE A 153 62.25 -23.25 11.10
N SER A 154 63.08 -22.28 10.71
CA SER A 154 64.29 -22.47 9.92
C SER A 154 65.49 -22.23 10.84
N ASP A 155 66.24 -23.29 11.14
CA ASP A 155 67.62 -23.24 11.67
C ASP A 155 68.58 -23.42 10.47
N GLY A 156 69.64 -22.60 10.44
CA GLY A 156 70.73 -22.68 9.45
C GLY A 156 71.31 -21.32 9.09
#